data_AF-A0A5K1CXV4-F1
#
_entry.id   AF-A0A5K1CXV4-F1
#
_cell.length_a   1.000
_cell.length_b   1.000
_cell.length_c   1.000
_cell.angle_alpha   90.00
_cell.angle_beta   90.00
_cell.angle_gamma   90.00
#
_symmetry.space_group_name_H-M   'P 1'
#
loop_
_entity.id
_entity.type
_entity.pdbx_description
1 polymer ?
#
loop_
_entity_poly.entity_id
_entity_poly.type
_entity_poly.pdbx_seq_one_letter_code
_entity_poly.pdbx_strand_id
1 'polypeptide(L)' 'SISGIPKIKNNYNPATWMLEVTSTSMERQLNVDFAQLYKESSLF' A
#
# COMPACT_ATOMS: atom_id res chain seq x y z
N SER A 1 1.32 -9.81 2.99
CA SER A 1 0.03 -9.08 2.91
C SER A 1 -0.02 -8.12 4.08
N ILE A 2 -0.21 -6.83 3.82
CA ILE A 2 -0.23 -5.79 4.87
C ILE A 2 -1.67 -5.70 5.38
N SER A 3 -1.85 -5.91 6.69
CA SER A 3 -3.17 -5.83 7.32
C SER A 3 -3.67 -4.38 7.32
N GLY A 4 -4.93 -4.18 6.95
CA GLY A 4 -5.55 -2.85 6.91
C GLY A 4 -5.58 -2.19 5.53
N ILE A 5 -4.89 -2.74 4.52
CA ILE A 5 -5.02 -2.26 3.14
C ILE A 5 -6.36 -2.71 2.56
N PRO A 6 -7.20 -1.78 2.05
CA PRO A 6 -8.44 -2.16 1.38
C PRO A 6 -8.13 -2.97 0.12
N LYS A 7 -8.84 -4.08 -0.07
CA LYS A 7 -8.71 -4.88 -1.30
C LYS A 7 -9.17 -4.07 -2.50
N ILE A 8 -8.51 -4.26 -3.65
CA ILE A 8 -8.97 -3.70 -4.92
C ILE A 8 -10.38 -4.22 -5.22
N LYS A 9 -11.30 -3.31 -5.56
CA LYS A 9 -12.68 -3.66 -5.91
C LYS A 9 -12.74 -4.17 -7.34
N ASN A 10 -13.71 -5.05 -7.64
CA ASN A 10 -13.95 -5.48 -9.02
C ASN A 10 -14.25 -4.26 -9.90
N ASN A 11 -13.68 -4.24 -11.11
CA ASN A 11 -13.81 -3.16 -12.09
C ASN A 11 -13.24 -1.80 -11.63
N TYR A 12 -12.32 -1.80 -10.65
CA TYR A 12 -11.63 -0.60 -10.18
C TYR A 12 -10.23 -0.50 -10.81
N ASN A 13 -9.78 0.72 -11.11
CA ASN A 13 -8.49 0.95 -11.76
C ASN A 13 -7.33 0.61 -10.80
N PRO A 14 -6.46 -0.36 -11.13
CA PRO A 14 -5.33 -0.74 -10.27
C PRO A 14 -4.35 0.40 -10.00
N ALA A 15 -4.16 1.31 -10.97
CA ALA A 15 -3.26 2.45 -10.81
C ALA A 15 -3.83 3.44 -9.76
N THR A 16 -5.13 3.72 -9.83
CA THR A 16 -5.79 4.58 -8.83
C THR A 16 -5.75 3.93 -7.45
N TRP A 17 -6.00 2.62 -7.36
CA TRP A 17 -5.96 1.90 -6.09
C TRP A 17 -4.55 1.97 -5.47
N MET A 18 -3.50 1.74 -6.26
CA MET A 18 -2.12 1.86 -5.78
C MET A 18 -1.81 3.26 -5.24
N LEU A 19 -2.22 4.32 -5.96
CA LEU A 19 -2.01 5.71 -5.51
C LEU A 19 -2.72 6.02 -4.18
N GLU A 20 -3.93 5.49 -3.98
CA GLU A 20 -4.67 5.68 -2.72
C GLU A 20 -4.00 4.93 -1.56
N VAL A 21 -3.59 3.68 -1.78
CA VAL A 21 -3.00 2.84 -0.71
C VAL A 21 -1.55 3.18 -0.38
N THR A 22 -0.79 3.75 -1.32
CA THR A 22 0.58 4.25 -1.07
C THR A 22 0.63 5.73 -0.73
N SER A 23 -0.52 6.34 -0.43
CA SER A 23 -0.57 7.73 0.01
C SER A 23 0.01 7.88 1.42
N THR A 24 0.60 9.04 1.70
CA THR A 24 1.16 9.38 3.03
C THR A 24 0.11 9.33 4.15
N SER A 25 -1.15 9.63 3.81
CA SER A 25 -2.28 9.48 4.73
C SER A 25 -2.51 8.02 5.13
N MET A 26 -2.44 7.10 4.15
CA MET A 26 -2.59 5.66 4.40
C MET A 26 -1.39 5.10 5.19
N GLU A 27 -0.17 5.52 4.86
CA GLU A 27 1.04 5.16 5.62
C GLU A 27 0.91 5.54 7.10
N ARG A 28 0.47 6.77 7.37
CA ARG A 28 0.23 7.23 8.75
C ARG A 28 -0.87 6.44 9.43
N GLN A 29 -1.96 6.13 8.73
CA GLN A 29 -3.08 5.37 9.29
C GLN A 29 -2.69 3.92 9.63
N LEU A 30 -1.87 3.30 8.79
CA LEU A 30 -1.37 1.94 8.99
C LEU A 30 -0.11 1.90 9.87
N ASN A 31 0.49 3.06 10.16
CA ASN A 31 1.75 3.22 10.86
C ASN A 31 2.88 2.37 10.21
N VAL A 32 2.96 2.44 8.87
CA VAL A 32 3.95 1.73 8.04
C VAL A 32 4.64 2.72 7.11
N ASP A 33 5.90 2.44 6.78
CA ASP A 33 6.65 3.13 5.73
C ASP A 33 6.84 2.15 4.56
N PHE A 34 6.22 2.43 3.41
CA PHE A 34 6.31 1.52 2.26
C PHE A 34 7.72 1.46 1.67
N ALA A 35 8.51 2.52 1.77
CA ALA A 35 9.88 2.54 1.28
C ALA A 35 10.78 1.65 2.13
N GLN A 36 10.60 1.66 3.45
CA GLN A 36 11.28 0.73 4.35
C GLN A 36 10.83 -0.70 4.10
N LEU A 37 9.52 -0.95 3.98
CA LEU A 37 8.98 -2.28 3.71
C LEU A 37 9.49 -2.86 2.38
N TYR A 38 9.63 -2.02 1.35
CA TYR A 38 10.20 -2.45 0.07
C TYR A 38 11.67 -2.86 0.21
N LYS A 39 12.47 -2.10 0.99
CA LYS A 39 13.87 -2.42 1.27
C LYS A 39 14.06 -3.70 2.10
N GLU A 40 13.15 -3.96 3.02
CA GLU A 40 13.16 -5.18 3.85
C GLU A 40 12.56 -6.40 3.13
N SER A 41 11.88 -6.18 2.00
CA SER A 41 11.32 -7.26 1.20
C SER A 41 12.41 -8.04 0.47
N SER A 42 12.19 -9.34 0.27
CA SER A 42 13.09 -10.25 -0.45
C SER A 42 13.21 -9.98 -1.96
N LEU A 43 12.74 -8.82 -2.43
CA LEU A 43 12.93 -8.33 -3.79
C LEU A 43 14.26 -7.56 -3.93
N PHE A 44 14.92 -7.25 -2.81
CA PHE A 44 16.26 -6.67 -2.75
C PHE A 44 17.36 -7.72 -2.62
#